data_AF-A0A2H6A2F7-F1
#
_entry.id   AF-A0A2H6A2F7-F1
#
_cell.length_a   1.000
_cell.length_b   1.000
_cell.length_c   1.000
_cell.angle_alpha   90.00
_cell.angle_beta   90.00
_cell.angle_gamma   90.00
#
_symmetry.space_group_name_H-M   'P 1'
#
loop_
_entity.id
_entity.type
_entity.pdbx_description
1 polymer ?
#
loop_
_entity_poly.entity_id
_entity_poly.type
_entity_poly.pdbx_seq_one_letter_code
_entity_poly.pdbx_strand_id
1 'polypeptide(L)' 'MGKGQEYVKRVQEALDGFEKAVVRRENKGLMESKVALQQEVDRAREHVLEVVAKIVAEERLRAGQ' A
#
# COMPACT_ATOMS: atom_id res chain seq x y z
N MET A 1 -2.40 -6.34 -21.69
CA MET A 1 -2.57 -6.82 -20.31
C MET A 1 -4.03 -6.65 -19.92
N GLY A 2 -4.63 -7.63 -19.22
CA GLY A 2 -6.02 -7.50 -18.77
C GLY A 2 -6.13 -6.62 -17.52
N LYS A 3 -7.29 -6.00 -17.28
CA LYS A 3 -7.54 -5.13 -16.10
C LYS A 3 -7.21 -5.82 -14.77
N GLY A 4 -7.55 -7.11 -14.63
CA GLY A 4 -7.20 -7.87 -13.42
C GLY A 4 -5.69 -7.95 -13.18
N GLN A 5 -4.89 -8.09 -14.24
CA GLN A 5 -3.43 -8.12 -14.12
C GLN A 5 -2.85 -6.75 -13.73
N GLU A 6 -3.47 -5.67 -14.22
CA GLU A 6 -3.13 -4.29 -13.83
C GLU A 6 -3.44 -4.02 -12.35
N TYR A 7 -4.59 -4.49 -11.86
CA TYR A 7 -4.98 -4.37 -10.46
C TYR A 7 -4.05 -5.16 -9.54
N VAL A 8 -3.72 -6.40 -9.90
CA VAL A 8 -2.74 -7.20 -9.16
C VAL A 8 -1.40 -6.46 -9.08
N LYS A 9 -0.91 -5.91 -10.18
CA LYS A 9 0.35 -5.14 -10.20
C LYS A 9 0.29 -3.92 -9.26
N ARG A 10 -0.77 -3.11 -9.34
CA ARG A 10 -0.96 -1.92 -8.48
C ARG A 10 -0.99 -2.29 -6.99
N VAL A 11 -1.70 -3.37 -6.64
CA VAL A 11 -1.77 -3.86 -5.25
C VAL A 11 -0.41 -4.39 -4.79
N GLN A 12 0.30 -5.14 -5.63
CA GLN A 12 1.64 -5.65 -5.31
C GLN A 12 2.64 -4.52 -5.05
N GLU A 13 2.65 -3.48 -5.89
CA GLU A 13 3.53 -2.32 -5.71
C GLU A 13 3.24 -1.59 -4.38
N ALA A 14 1.97 -1.43 -4.01
CA ALA A 14 1.59 -0.81 -2.74
C ALA A 14 1.98 -1.68 -1.53
N LEU A 15 1.80 -3.00 -1.63
CA LEU A 15 2.17 -3.95 -0.57
C LEU A 15 3.68 -4.03 -0.38
N ASP A 16 4.48 -4.02 -1.45
CA ASP A 16 5.95 -3.98 -1.39
C ASP A 16 6.44 -2.72 -0.65
N GLY A 17 5.82 -1.57 -0.91
CA GLY A 17 6.10 -0.33 -0.17
C GLY A 17 5.79 -0.45 1.33
N PHE A 18 4.66 -1.08 1.67
CA PHE A 18 4.28 -1.31 3.06
C PHE A 18 5.21 -2.31 3.77
N GLU A 19 5.56 -3.41 3.12
CA GLU A 19 6.50 -4.41 3.64
C GLU A 19 7.86 -3.76 3.96
N LYS A 20 8.41 -2.98 3.02
CA LYS A 20 9.67 -2.24 3.24
C LYS A 20 9.59 -1.31 4.44
N ALA A 21 8.48 -0.60 4.63
CA ALA A 21 8.29 0.28 5.78
C ALA A 21 8.25 -0.50 7.10
N VAL A 22 7.57 -1.66 7.13
CA VAL A 22 7.52 -2.54 8.31
C VAL A 22 8.90 -3.09 8.63
N VAL A 23 9.59 -3.64 7.63
CA VAL A 23 10.95 -4.19 7.77
C VAL A 23 11.91 -3.11 8.28
N ARG A 24 11.83 -1.88 7.76
CA ARG A 24 12.67 -0.77 8.24
C ARG A 24 12.36 -0.41 9.69
N ARG A 25 11.08 -0.37 10.09
CA ARG A 25 10.67 -0.10 11.47
C ARG A 25 11.16 -1.20 12.43
N GLU A 26 11.15 -2.46 12.00
CA GLU A 26 11.61 -3.60 12.80
C GLU A 26 13.13 -3.62 12.95
N ASN A 27 13.86 -3.27 11.89
CA ASN A 27 15.32 -3.17 11.88
C ASN A 27 15.84 -1.77 12.24
N LYS A 28 15.07 -1.04 13.06
CA LYS A 28 15.35 0.33 13.46
C LYS A 28 16.75 0.49 14.07
N GLY A 29 17.50 1.49 13.61
CA GLY A 29 18.76 1.91 14.22
C GLY A 29 18.57 2.60 15.57
N LEU A 30 19.57 2.50 16.46
CA LEU A 30 19.52 3.04 17.83
C LEU A 30 19.19 4.54 17.90
N MET A 31 19.59 5.33 16.89
CA MET A 31 19.36 6.78 16.85
C MET A 31 18.08 7.20 16.11
N GLU A 32 17.37 6.29 15.45
CA GLU A 32 16.15 6.64 14.74
C GLU A 32 15.00 6.89 15.72
N SER A 33 13.97 7.63 15.30
CA SER A 33 12.75 7.80 16.10
C SER A 33 11.77 6.67 15.80
N LYS A 34 11.28 5.98 16.86
CA LYS A 34 10.25 4.93 16.71
C LYS A 34 8.95 5.53 16.15
N VAL A 35 8.63 6.76 16.56
CA VAL A 35 7.42 7.47 16.12
C VAL A 35 7.49 7.80 14.64
N ALA A 36 8.63 8.31 14.16
CA ALA A 36 8.81 8.62 12.74
C ALA A 36 8.65 7.37 11.86
N LEU A 37 9.29 6.25 12.24
CA LEU A 37 9.16 4.98 11.53
C LEU A 37 7.73 4.42 11.58
N GLN A 38 7.02 4.63 12.69
CA GLN A 38 5.61 4.25 12.78
C GLN A 38 4.74 5.08 11.81
N GLN A 39 5.00 6.39 11.69
CA GLN A 39 4.30 7.24 10.73
C GLN A 39 4.54 6.80 9.28
N GLU A 40 5.75 6.34 8.95
CA GLU A 40 6.04 5.79 7.62
C GLU A 40 5.22 4.52 7.33
N VAL A 41 5.14 3.61 8.30
CA VAL A 41 4.29 2.42 8.21
C VAL A 41 2.81 2.81 8.06
N ASP A 42 2.35 3.80 8.82
CA ASP A 42 0.96 4.26 8.76
C ASP A 42 0.62 4.87 7.39
N ARG A 43 1.50 5.69 6.82
CA ARG A 43 1.34 6.25 5.46
C ARG A 43 1.35 5.17 4.39
N ALA A 44 2.25 4.19 4.49
CA ALA A 44 2.29 3.09 3.55
C ALA A 44 1.03 2.20 3.64
N ARG A 45 0.50 1.99 4.86
CA ARG A 45 -0.80 1.31 5.06
C ARG A 45 -1.94 2.10 4.41
N GLU A 46 -2.00 3.40 4.62
CA GLU A 46 -3.01 4.27 4.00
C GLU A 46 -2.96 4.19 2.48
N HIS A 47 -1.77 4.20 1.88
CA HIS A 47 -1.60 4.05 0.44
C HIS A 47 -2.15 2.72 -0.09
N VAL A 48 -1.93 1.60 0.60
CA VAL A 48 -2.53 0.30 0.24
C VAL A 48 -4.06 0.39 0.23
N LEU A 49 -4.66 0.99 1.26
CA LEU A 49 -6.11 1.15 1.36
C LEU A 49 -6.66 2.03 0.23
N GLU A 50 -5.98 3.12 -0.10
CA GLU A 50 -6.36 3.98 -1.23
C GLU A 50 -6.34 3.23 -2.57
N VAL A 51 -5.30 2.45 -2.83
CA VAL A 51 -5.18 1.67 -4.07
C VAL A 51 -6.31 0.67 -4.18
N VAL A 52 -6.61 -0.07 -3.11
CA VAL A 52 -7.73 -1.02 -3.08
C VAL A 52 -9.06 -0.31 -3.25
N ALA A 53 -9.29 0.80 -2.55
CA ALA A 53 -10.53 1.57 -2.66
C ALA A 53 -10.76 2.08 -4.09
N LYS A 54 -9.71 2.57 -4.76
CA LYS A 54 -9.78 2.99 -6.16
C LYS A 54 -10.15 1.83 -7.09
N ILE A 55 -9.52 0.67 -6.92
CA ILE A 55 -9.83 -0.53 -7.73
C ILE A 55 -11.28 -0.96 -7.53
N VAL A 56 -11.76 -1.01 -6.29
CA VAL A 56 -13.16 -1.37 -5.98
C VAL A 56 -14.13 -0.35 -6.57
N ALA A 57 -13.83 0.95 -6.52
CA ALA A 57 -14.65 1.99 -7.12
C ALA A 57 -14.69 1.86 -8.66
N GLU A 58 -13.55 1.63 -9.30
CA GLU A 58 -13.45 1.39 -10.75
C GLU A 58 -14.31 0.19 -11.19
N GLU A 59 -14.25 -0.93 -10.46
CA GLU A 59 -15.03 -2.13 -10.78
C GLU A 59 -16.52 -1.95 -10.49
N ARG A 60 -16.91 -1.21 -9.44
CA ARG A 60 -18.33 -0.87 -9.20
C ARG A 60 -18.92 -0.04 -10.32
N LEU A 61 -18.17 0.96 -10.82
CA LEU A 61 -18.60 1.78 -11.94
C LEU A 61 -18.75 0.94 -13.22
N ARG A 62 -17.83 0.01 -13.45
CA ARG A 62 -17.89 -0.91 -14.59
C ARG A 62 -19.06 -1.89 -14.49
N ALA A 63 -19.37 -2.40 -13.31
CA ALA A 63 -20.48 -3.34 -13.11
C ALA A 63 -21.87 -2.68 -13.19
N GLY A 64 -21.95 -1.36 -13.06
CA GLY A 64 -23.17 -0.57 -13.26
C GLY A 64 -23.40 -0.09 -14.70
N GLN A 65 -22.51 -0.43 -15.63
CA GLN A 65 -22.62 -0.20 -17.08
C GLN A 65 -22.97 -1.49 -17.81
#